data_AF-A0AAU2Q865-F1
#
_entry.id   AF-A0AAU2Q865-F1
#
_cell.length_a   1.000
_cell.length_b   1.000
_cell.length_c   1.000
_cell.angle_alpha   90.00
_cell.angle_beta   90.00
_cell.angle_gamma   90.00
#
_symmetry.space_group_name_H-M   'P 1'
#
loop_
_entity.id
_entity.type
_entity.pdbx_description
1 polymer ?
#
loop_
_entity_poly.entity_id
_entity_poly.type
_entity_poly.pdbx_seq_one_letter_code
_entity_poly.pdbx_strand_id
1 'polypeptide(L)'
;MNASPTGPAISRSAVTLGLLAAWAVHDLEEVATMARWSRTRIPALRERHPRVPDRIWRSMEAVDGREFATAVGVMGLIVAAASADGYRTGGRSSFYQASLNGFGLHGLVHMAQAAATRGYTPGVVTSPLLVVPFTLWARGRLRRAGVLRPARARDIASGLALAGAATAASHAVARRIRRAAPARWPRIRALVLVPRAAPAR
;
A
#
# COMPACT_ATOMS: atom_id res chain seq x y z
N MET A 1 -9.83 -29.10 36.42
CA MET A 1 -8.55 -28.67 35.83
C MET A 1 -8.83 -27.52 34.88
N ASN A 2 -8.61 -26.28 35.32
CA ASN A 2 -8.77 -25.08 34.50
C ASN A 2 -7.47 -24.84 33.72
N ALA A 3 -7.53 -24.92 32.40
CA ALA A 3 -6.40 -24.54 31.55
C ALA A 3 -6.23 -23.02 31.59
N SER A 4 -5.05 -22.56 32.01
CA SER A 4 -4.69 -21.14 32.03
C SER A 4 -4.69 -20.53 30.61
N PRO A 5 -5.20 -19.31 30.41
CA PRO A 5 -5.25 -18.64 29.11
C PRO A 5 -3.91 -17.91 28.84
N THR A 6 -2.83 -18.65 28.66
CA THR A 6 -1.47 -18.09 28.47
C THR A 6 -0.92 -18.38 27.08
N GLY A 7 -1.62 -17.92 26.04
CA GLY A 7 -0.88 -17.51 24.84
C GLY A 7 -0.09 -16.24 25.18
N PRO A 8 1.24 -16.16 25.00
CA PRO A 8 1.99 -14.98 25.40
C PRO A 8 1.44 -13.75 24.65
N ALA A 9 1.20 -12.64 25.36
CA ALA A 9 0.65 -11.40 24.80
C ALA A 9 1.41 -10.94 23.54
N ILE A 10 2.71 -11.23 23.46
CA ILE A 10 3.60 -11.04 22.31
C ILE A 10 3.03 -11.72 21.04
N SER A 11 2.51 -12.93 21.14
CA SER A 11 1.92 -13.66 20.01
C SER A 11 0.66 -13.00 19.47
N ARG A 12 -0.19 -12.44 20.34
CA ARG A 12 -1.43 -11.77 19.92
C ARG A 12 -1.10 -10.43 19.25
N SER A 13 -0.24 -9.63 19.87
CA SER A 13 0.23 -8.36 19.31
C SER A 13 0.94 -8.56 17.98
N ALA A 14 1.87 -9.51 17.90
CA ALA A 14 2.62 -9.77 16.67
C ALA A 14 1.75 -10.26 15.53
N VAL A 15 0.73 -11.09 15.80
CA VAL A 15 -0.22 -11.51 14.77
C VAL A 15 -1.03 -10.31 14.27
N THR A 16 -1.57 -9.49 15.18
CA THR A 16 -2.57 -8.46 14.84
C THR A 16 -1.95 -7.12 14.46
N LEU A 17 -1.20 -6.49 15.36
CA LEU A 17 -0.50 -5.23 15.11
C LEU A 17 0.65 -5.39 14.12
N GLY A 18 1.17 -6.62 13.96
CA GLY A 18 2.15 -6.93 12.92
C GLY A 18 1.62 -6.69 11.51
N LEU A 19 0.30 -6.71 11.27
CA LEU A 19 -0.27 -6.35 9.97
C LEU A 19 0.05 -4.91 9.61
N LEU A 20 -0.16 -3.98 10.54
CA LEU A 20 0.18 -2.57 10.33
C LEU A 20 1.67 -2.37 10.09
N ALA A 21 2.53 -3.06 10.86
CA ALA A 21 3.97 -2.96 10.69
C ALA A 21 4.44 -3.51 9.33
N ALA A 22 3.96 -4.69 8.94
CA ALA A 22 4.28 -5.31 7.67
C ALA A 22 3.77 -4.48 6.48
N TRP A 23 2.55 -3.94 6.60
CA TRP A 23 1.97 -3.02 5.62
C TRP A 23 2.82 -1.75 5.48
N ALA A 24 3.19 -1.11 6.59
CA ALA A 24 3.97 0.12 6.54
C ALA A 24 5.33 -0.06 5.84
N VAL A 25 6.01 -1.20 6.08
CA VAL A 25 7.29 -1.52 5.41
C VAL A 25 7.08 -1.78 3.92
N HIS A 26 6.04 -2.52 3.56
CA HIS A 26 5.70 -2.81 2.16
C HIS A 26 5.35 -1.54 1.39
N ASP A 27 4.42 -0.73 1.89
CA ASP A 27 3.96 0.48 1.23
C ASP A 27 5.04 1.57 1.21
N LEU A 28 6.03 1.54 2.12
CA LEU A 28 7.21 2.41 2.03
C LEU A 28 8.05 2.08 0.79
N GLU A 29 8.24 0.79 0.46
CA GLU A 29 8.88 0.40 -0.80
C GLU A 29 8.10 0.95 -1.98
N GLU A 30 6.77 0.79 -1.98
CA GLU A 30 5.92 1.28 -3.06
C GLU A 30 6.04 2.79 -3.23
N VAL A 31 5.89 3.57 -2.16
CA VAL A 31 5.98 5.03 -2.19
C VAL A 31 7.35 5.49 -2.67
N ALA A 32 8.42 4.85 -2.20
CA ALA A 32 9.79 5.21 -2.58
C ALA A 32 10.09 4.95 -4.06
N THR A 33 9.44 3.96 -4.67
CA THR A 33 9.78 3.48 -6.02
C THR A 33 8.76 3.85 -7.10
N MET A 34 7.50 4.07 -6.74
CA MET A 34 6.38 4.30 -7.67
C MET A 34 6.64 5.46 -8.64
N ALA A 35 7.12 6.61 -8.14
CA ALA A 35 7.31 7.79 -8.98
C ALA A 35 8.42 7.61 -10.04
N ARG A 36 9.51 6.92 -9.68
CA ARG A 36 10.59 6.61 -10.63
C ARG A 36 10.15 5.51 -11.60
N TRP A 37 9.50 4.47 -11.09
CA TRP A 37 9.05 3.34 -11.88
C TRP A 37 8.04 3.76 -12.94
N SER A 38 7.01 4.54 -12.55
CA SER A 38 5.99 5.05 -13.48
C SER A 38 6.61 5.80 -14.67
N ARG A 39 7.53 6.74 -14.39
CA ARG A 39 8.20 7.54 -15.43
C ARG A 39 9.11 6.75 -16.36
N THR A 40 9.77 5.70 -15.85
CA THR A 40 10.84 5.00 -16.58
C THR A 40 10.39 3.67 -17.21
N ARG A 41 9.36 3.02 -16.65
CA ARG A 41 8.93 1.68 -17.08
C ARG A 41 7.62 1.69 -17.85
N ILE A 42 6.69 2.59 -17.55
CA ILE A 42 5.39 2.62 -18.23
C ILE A 42 5.51 2.92 -19.73
N PRO A 43 6.31 3.89 -20.19
CA PRO A 43 6.46 4.14 -21.64
C PRO A 43 6.98 2.89 -22.39
N ALA A 44 8.00 2.22 -21.82
CA ALA A 44 8.55 1.01 -22.40
C ALA A 44 7.56 -0.17 -22.37
N LEU A 45 6.67 -0.24 -21.37
CA LEU A 45 5.60 -1.25 -21.33
C LEU A 45 4.52 -0.98 -22.39
N ARG A 46 4.16 0.30 -22.59
CA ARG A 46 3.22 0.72 -23.62
C ARG A 46 3.68 0.29 -25.02
N GLU A 47 4.96 0.51 -25.33
CA GLU A 47 5.57 0.09 -26.60
C GLU A 47 5.51 -1.43 -26.80
N ARG A 48 5.75 -2.21 -25.73
CA ARG A 48 5.71 -3.69 -25.79
C ARG A 48 4.30 -4.27 -25.85
N HIS A 49 3.28 -3.51 -25.45
CA HIS A 49 1.90 -3.99 -25.33
C HIS A 49 0.90 -3.07 -26.06
N PRO A 50 1.01 -2.92 -27.41
CA PRO A 50 0.19 -1.99 -28.18
C PRO A 50 -1.31 -2.37 -28.22
N ARG A 51 -1.66 -3.60 -27.84
CA ARG A 51 -3.05 -4.08 -27.75
C ARG A 51 -3.80 -3.53 -26.52
N VAL A 52 -3.08 -3.01 -25.53
CA VAL A 52 -3.71 -2.43 -24.33
C VAL A 52 -4.19 -1.01 -24.67
N PRO A 53 -5.46 -0.66 -24.39
CA PRO A 53 -5.99 0.67 -24.72
C PRO A 53 -5.18 1.82 -24.11
N ASP A 54 -4.91 2.85 -24.92
CA ASP A 54 -4.14 4.06 -24.52
C ASP A 54 -4.67 4.77 -23.27
N ARG A 55 -5.97 4.66 -22.98
CA ARG A 55 -6.55 5.21 -21.73
C ARG A 55 -5.93 4.57 -20.48
N ILE A 56 -5.59 3.29 -20.55
CA ILE A 56 -4.99 2.55 -19.43
C ILE A 56 -3.55 3.05 -19.21
N TRP A 57 -2.76 3.15 -20.28
CA TRP A 57 -1.40 3.70 -20.19
C TRP A 57 -1.38 5.12 -19.65
N ARG A 58 -2.23 6.00 -20.18
CA ARG A 58 -2.35 7.38 -19.67
C ARG A 58 -2.72 7.42 -18.20
N SER A 59 -3.59 6.52 -17.73
CA SER A 59 -3.93 6.44 -16.29
C SER A 59 -2.74 6.02 -15.42
N MET A 60 -1.89 5.11 -15.91
CA MET A 60 -0.70 4.65 -15.19
C MET A 60 0.42 5.71 -15.20
N GLU A 61 0.61 6.42 -16.30
CA GLU A 61 1.56 7.54 -16.41
C GLU A 61 1.15 8.74 -15.57
N ALA A 62 -0.16 8.96 -15.42
CA ALA A 62 -0.73 10.05 -14.62
C ALA A 62 -0.63 9.81 -13.10
N VAL A 63 -0.08 8.69 -12.64
CA VAL A 63 0.13 8.41 -11.21
C VAL A 63 1.13 9.43 -10.64
N ASP A 64 0.61 10.46 -9.98
CA ASP A 64 1.40 11.40 -9.19
C ASP A 64 1.85 10.72 -7.90
N GLY A 65 3.17 10.62 -7.68
CA GLY A 65 3.74 10.05 -6.46
C GLY A 65 3.22 10.70 -5.17
N ARG A 66 2.83 11.98 -5.22
CA ARG A 66 2.24 12.65 -4.04
C ARG A 66 0.76 12.29 -3.83
N GLU A 67 -0.02 12.13 -4.89
CA GLU A 67 -1.38 11.58 -4.80
C GLU A 67 -1.32 10.14 -4.27
N PHE A 68 -0.41 9.33 -4.82
CA PHE A 68 -0.17 7.96 -4.37
C PHE A 68 0.20 7.89 -2.89
N ALA A 69 1.17 8.68 -2.43
CA ALA A 69 1.55 8.73 -1.01
C ALA A 69 0.39 9.18 -0.10
N THR A 70 -0.46 10.11 -0.57
CA THR A 70 -1.65 10.52 0.17
C THR A 70 -2.67 9.37 0.25
N ALA A 71 -2.88 8.64 -0.84
CA ALA A 71 -3.78 7.49 -0.88
C ALA A 71 -3.27 6.35 0.04
N VAL A 72 -1.97 6.10 0.05
CA VAL A 72 -1.30 5.18 1.00
C VAL A 72 -1.55 5.62 2.43
N GLY A 73 -1.43 6.91 2.75
CA GLY A 73 -1.75 7.44 4.07
C GLY A 73 -3.20 7.17 4.50
N VAL A 74 -4.17 7.37 3.60
CA VAL A 74 -5.58 7.04 3.86
C VAL A 74 -5.78 5.54 4.07
N MET A 75 -5.16 4.71 3.25
CA MET A 75 -5.20 3.25 3.41
C MET A 75 -4.57 2.82 4.74
N GLY A 76 -3.51 3.48 5.18
CA GLY A 76 -2.87 3.24 6.47
C GLY A 76 -3.82 3.40 7.65
N LEU A 77 -4.76 4.35 7.59
CA LEU A 77 -5.81 4.49 8.62
C LEU A 77 -6.75 3.28 8.66
N ILE A 78 -7.12 2.75 7.49
CA ILE A 78 -7.97 1.56 7.37
C ILE A 78 -7.24 0.34 7.94
N VAL A 79 -5.97 0.15 7.57
CA VAL A 79 -5.14 -0.96 8.05
C VAL A 79 -4.87 -0.84 9.56
N ALA A 80 -4.65 0.38 10.07
CA ALA A 80 -4.50 0.63 11.49
C ALA A 80 -5.78 0.30 12.26
N ALA A 81 -6.95 0.72 11.75
CA ALA A 81 -8.25 0.38 12.35
C ALA A 81 -8.47 -1.15 12.37
N ALA A 82 -8.17 -1.84 11.26
CA ALA A 82 -8.27 -3.30 11.18
C ALA A 82 -7.32 -3.99 12.16
N SER A 83 -6.09 -3.52 12.27
CA SER A 83 -5.07 -4.07 13.19
C SER A 83 -5.46 -3.86 14.64
N ALA A 84 -5.99 -2.68 15.00
CA ALA A 84 -6.48 -2.38 16.34
C ALA A 84 -7.71 -3.22 16.71
N ASP A 85 -8.65 -3.38 15.78
CA ASP A 85 -9.83 -4.24 15.99
C ASP A 85 -9.44 -5.73 16.11
N GLY A 86 -8.50 -6.18 15.29
CA GLY A 86 -7.85 -7.49 15.42
C GLY A 86 -7.23 -7.67 16.80
N TYR A 87 -6.47 -6.68 17.26
CA TYR A 87 -5.85 -6.72 18.58
C TYR A 87 -6.92 -6.82 19.68
N ARG A 88 -7.95 -5.96 19.68
CA ARG A 88 -9.05 -5.96 20.67
C ARG A 88 -9.82 -7.28 20.71
N THR A 89 -10.06 -7.89 19.55
CA THR A 89 -10.83 -9.15 19.43
C THR A 89 -9.98 -10.42 19.56
N GLY A 90 -8.66 -10.30 19.76
CA GLY A 90 -7.76 -11.45 19.80
C GLY A 90 -7.65 -12.17 18.46
N GLY A 91 -7.81 -11.43 17.36
CA GLY A 91 -7.76 -11.93 15.99
C GLY A 91 -9.08 -12.45 15.44
N ARG A 92 -10.19 -12.42 16.21
CA ARG A 92 -11.51 -12.92 15.77
C ARG A 92 -12.26 -11.97 14.83
N SER A 93 -11.86 -10.70 14.77
CA SER A 93 -12.47 -9.69 13.91
C SER A 93 -12.50 -10.14 12.45
N SER A 94 -13.69 -10.08 11.84
CA SER A 94 -13.86 -10.31 10.40
C SER A 94 -13.14 -9.24 9.58
N PHE A 95 -13.15 -7.99 10.04
CA PHE A 95 -12.47 -6.87 9.39
C PHE A 95 -10.95 -7.11 9.36
N TYR A 96 -10.36 -7.43 10.51
CA TYR A 96 -8.94 -7.78 10.61
C TYR A 96 -8.56 -8.95 9.70
N GLN A 97 -9.31 -10.06 9.74
CA GLN A 97 -8.99 -11.24 8.93
C GLN A 97 -9.19 -10.98 7.43
N ALA A 98 -10.17 -10.16 7.04
CA ALA A 98 -10.35 -9.72 5.66
C ALA A 98 -9.18 -8.85 5.20
N SER A 99 -8.75 -7.87 6.00
CA SER A 99 -7.58 -7.04 5.71
C SER A 99 -6.30 -7.85 5.62
N LEU A 100 -6.08 -8.82 6.51
CA LEU A 100 -4.92 -9.73 6.45
C LEU A 100 -4.91 -10.55 5.16
N ASN A 101 -6.05 -11.06 4.72
CA ASN A 101 -6.16 -11.79 3.46
C ASN A 101 -5.94 -10.86 2.25
N GLY A 102 -6.52 -9.67 2.29
CA GLY A 102 -6.32 -8.64 1.26
C GLY A 102 -4.86 -8.24 1.12
N PHE A 103 -4.15 -8.05 2.23
CA PHE A 103 -2.73 -7.76 2.26
C PHE A 103 -1.90 -8.88 1.62
N GLY A 104 -2.16 -10.15 1.97
CA GLY A 104 -1.49 -11.28 1.32
C GLY A 104 -1.73 -11.35 -0.18
N LEU A 105 -2.98 -11.13 -0.62
CA LEU A 105 -3.34 -11.14 -2.04
C LEU A 105 -2.73 -9.96 -2.81
N HIS A 106 -2.65 -8.79 -2.19
CA HIS A 106 -1.94 -7.62 -2.73
C HIS A 106 -0.48 -7.94 -3.03
N GLY A 107 0.21 -8.62 -2.11
CA GLY A 107 1.58 -9.10 -2.36
C GLY A 107 1.68 -10.07 -3.55
N LEU A 108 0.71 -10.98 -3.70
CA LEU A 108 0.68 -11.88 -4.86
C LEU A 108 0.45 -11.14 -6.19
N VAL A 109 -0.38 -10.07 -6.18
CA VAL A 109 -0.59 -9.22 -7.37
C VAL A 109 0.72 -8.57 -7.80
N HIS A 110 1.53 -8.05 -6.87
CA HIS A 110 2.84 -7.48 -7.20
C HIS A 110 3.80 -8.50 -7.81
N MET A 111 3.84 -9.71 -7.25
CA MET A 111 4.65 -10.80 -7.81
C MET A 111 4.20 -11.15 -9.24
N ALA A 112 2.89 -11.22 -9.48
CA ALA A 112 2.33 -11.47 -10.80
C ALA A 112 2.66 -10.33 -11.80
N GLN A 113 2.57 -9.07 -11.35
CA GLN A 113 2.95 -7.91 -12.16
C GLN A 113 4.43 -7.93 -12.54
N ALA A 114 5.32 -8.23 -11.58
CA ALA A 114 6.74 -8.36 -11.84
C ALA A 114 7.07 -9.49 -12.82
N ALA A 115 6.41 -10.65 -12.68
CA ALA A 115 6.56 -11.77 -13.61
C ALA A 115 6.07 -11.40 -15.02
N ALA A 116 4.89 -10.77 -15.12
CA ALA A 116 4.30 -10.36 -16.40
C ALA A 116 5.14 -9.30 -17.12
N THR A 117 5.75 -8.38 -16.37
CA THR A 117 6.62 -7.32 -16.91
C THR A 117 8.08 -7.73 -17.02
N ARG A 118 8.43 -8.94 -16.56
CA ARG A 118 9.79 -9.51 -16.50
C ARG A 118 10.81 -8.54 -15.88
N GLY A 119 10.41 -7.89 -14.79
CA GLY A 119 11.25 -6.86 -14.19
C GLY A 119 10.74 -6.39 -12.84
N TYR A 120 11.45 -5.40 -12.30
CA TYR A 120 11.06 -4.77 -11.04
C TYR A 120 9.73 -4.03 -11.19
N THR A 121 8.81 -4.26 -10.25
CA THR A 121 7.62 -3.43 -9.99
C THR A 121 7.65 -2.97 -8.55
N PRO A 122 7.09 -1.79 -8.22
CA PRO A 122 6.96 -1.33 -6.85
C PRO A 122 6.31 -2.43 -6.00
N GLY A 123 6.92 -2.78 -4.86
CA GLY A 123 6.41 -3.80 -3.95
C GLY A 123 6.87 -5.23 -4.25
N VAL A 124 7.59 -5.51 -5.35
CA VAL A 124 8.03 -6.87 -5.69
C VAL A 124 9.05 -7.45 -4.69
N VAL A 125 9.84 -6.62 -4.00
CA VAL A 125 10.87 -7.13 -3.07
C VAL A 125 10.24 -7.54 -1.76
N THR A 126 9.44 -6.66 -1.16
CA THR A 126 8.78 -6.93 0.12
C THR A 126 7.62 -7.92 -0.01
N SER A 127 7.01 -8.10 -1.19
CA SER A 127 5.92 -9.07 -1.38
C SER A 127 6.28 -10.53 -1.01
N PRO A 128 7.30 -11.15 -1.62
CA PRO A 128 7.73 -12.50 -1.28
C PRO A 128 8.51 -12.58 0.05
N LEU A 129 9.17 -11.51 0.48
CA LEU A 129 10.03 -11.52 1.67
C LEU A 129 9.28 -11.19 2.97
N LEU A 130 8.19 -10.43 2.88
CA LEU A 130 7.46 -9.92 4.04
C LEU A 130 5.97 -10.20 3.94
N VAL A 131 5.30 -9.72 2.88
CA VAL A 131 3.83 -9.72 2.79
C VAL A 131 3.26 -11.14 2.83
N VAL A 132 3.74 -12.00 1.92
CA VAL A 132 3.27 -13.40 1.82
C VAL A 132 3.69 -14.21 3.05
N PRO A 133 4.97 -14.21 3.49
CA PRO A 133 5.39 -14.93 4.69
C PRO A 133 4.62 -14.50 5.94
N PHE A 134 4.47 -13.19 6.18
CA PHE A 134 3.73 -12.66 7.33
C PHE A 134 2.27 -13.13 7.30
N THR A 135 1.61 -13.03 6.14
CA THR A 135 0.21 -13.41 6.00
C THR A 135 0.00 -14.90 6.28
N LEU A 136 0.86 -15.76 5.71
CA LEU A 136 0.79 -17.21 5.94
C LEU A 136 1.05 -17.56 7.40
N TRP A 137 2.07 -16.94 8.01
CA TRP A 137 2.39 -17.12 9.42
C TRP A 137 1.23 -16.70 10.32
N ALA A 138 0.70 -15.49 10.15
CA ALA A 138 -0.40 -14.94 10.94
C ALA A 138 -1.67 -15.81 10.82
N ARG A 139 -2.03 -16.22 9.61
CA ARG A 139 -3.16 -17.15 9.38
C ARG A 139 -2.92 -18.50 10.05
N GLY A 140 -1.71 -19.03 10.01
CA GLY A 140 -1.32 -20.24 10.72
C GLY A 140 -1.51 -20.12 12.24
N ARG A 141 -1.13 -18.97 12.82
CA ARG A 141 -1.38 -18.69 14.26
C ARG A 141 -2.87 -18.62 14.58
N LEU A 142 -3.66 -17.92 13.76
CA LEU A 142 -5.12 -17.82 13.94
C LEU A 142 -5.80 -19.19 13.85
N ARG A 143 -5.34 -20.05 12.92
CA ARG A 143 -5.86 -21.41 12.75
C ARG A 143 -5.56 -22.27 13.97
N ARG A 144 -4.31 -22.26 14.45
CA ARG A 144 -3.91 -23.00 15.65
C ARG A 144 -4.66 -22.54 16.90
N ALA A 145 -5.03 -21.27 16.96
CA ALA A 145 -5.84 -20.72 18.05
C ALA A 145 -7.36 -20.95 17.87
N GLY A 146 -7.80 -21.64 16.80
CA GLY A 146 -9.22 -21.93 16.54
C GLY A 146 -10.07 -20.71 16.17
N VAL A 147 -9.44 -19.57 15.86
CA VAL A 147 -10.14 -18.30 15.57
C VAL A 147 -10.16 -17.93 14.09
N LEU A 148 -9.39 -18.63 13.24
CA LEU A 148 -9.38 -18.37 11.80
C LEU A 148 -10.74 -18.72 11.20
N ARG A 149 -11.37 -17.73 10.57
CA ARG A 149 -12.65 -17.90 9.88
C ARG A 149 -12.45 -18.74 8.61
N PRO A 150 -13.43 -19.58 8.24
CA PRO A 150 -13.41 -20.25 6.95
C PRO A 150 -13.35 -19.23 5.81
N ALA A 151 -12.54 -19.50 4.78
CA ALA A 151 -12.48 -18.67 3.59
C ALA A 151 -13.38 -19.30 2.51
N ARG A 152 -14.68 -18.98 2.50
CA ARG A 152 -15.57 -19.43 1.42
C ARG A 152 -15.33 -18.56 0.18
N ALA A 153 -15.64 -19.07 -1.00
CA ALA A 153 -15.47 -18.33 -2.25
C ALA A 153 -16.18 -16.96 -2.23
N ARG A 154 -17.38 -16.89 -1.63
CA ARG A 154 -18.12 -15.64 -1.42
C ARG A 154 -17.38 -14.64 -0.51
N ASP A 155 -16.70 -15.12 0.51
CA ASP A 155 -15.94 -14.27 1.44
C ASP A 155 -14.68 -13.71 0.75
N ILE A 156 -14.06 -14.53 -0.10
CA ILE A 156 -12.93 -14.10 -0.95
C ILE A 156 -13.39 -13.03 -1.94
N ALA A 157 -14.52 -13.25 -2.64
CA ALA A 157 -15.07 -12.30 -3.59
C ALA A 157 -15.47 -10.98 -2.90
N SER A 158 -16.16 -11.05 -1.76
CA SER A 158 -16.53 -9.88 -0.97
C SER A 158 -15.31 -9.13 -0.46
N GLY A 159 -14.29 -9.85 0.02
CA GLY A 159 -13.03 -9.26 0.48
C GLY A 159 -12.27 -8.55 -0.64
N LEU A 160 -12.22 -9.14 -1.83
CA LEU A 160 -11.66 -8.53 -3.03
C LEU A 160 -12.41 -7.26 -3.44
N ALA A 161 -13.75 -7.32 -3.45
CA ALA A 161 -14.59 -6.16 -3.76
C ALA A 161 -14.38 -5.02 -2.76
N LEU A 162 -14.32 -5.34 -1.46
CA LEU A 162 -14.05 -4.36 -0.41
C LEU A 162 -12.66 -3.77 -0.51
N ALA A 163 -11.64 -4.58 -0.81
CA ALA A 163 -10.28 -4.10 -1.05
C ALA A 163 -10.24 -3.14 -2.25
N GLY A 164 -10.86 -3.51 -3.37
CA GLY A 164 -10.99 -2.65 -4.54
C GLY A 164 -11.71 -1.32 -4.22
N ALA A 165 -12.81 -1.39 -3.45
CA ALA A 165 -13.55 -0.22 -3.02
C ALA A 165 -12.71 0.68 -2.08
N ALA A 166 -11.98 0.09 -1.12
CA ALA A 166 -11.10 0.82 -0.23
C ALA A 166 -9.97 1.53 -1.00
N THR A 167 -9.34 0.86 -1.95
CA THR A 167 -8.33 1.46 -2.83
C THR A 167 -8.91 2.61 -3.64
N ALA A 168 -10.06 2.40 -4.30
CA ALA A 168 -10.73 3.44 -5.07
C ALA A 168 -11.11 4.66 -4.20
N ALA A 169 -11.61 4.41 -2.99
CA ALA A 169 -11.95 5.45 -2.02
C ALA A 169 -10.71 6.22 -1.56
N SER A 170 -9.61 5.54 -1.21
CA SER A 170 -8.34 6.18 -0.81
C SER A 170 -7.81 7.12 -1.91
N HIS A 171 -7.84 6.67 -3.17
CA HIS A 171 -7.48 7.50 -4.31
C HIS A 171 -8.44 8.67 -4.53
N ALA A 172 -9.74 8.47 -4.37
CA ALA A 172 -10.72 9.55 -4.49
C ALA A 172 -10.54 10.62 -3.41
N VAL A 173 -10.29 10.21 -2.16
CA VAL A 173 -9.98 11.10 -1.04
C VAL A 173 -8.67 11.84 -1.29
N ALA A 174 -7.62 11.14 -1.72
CA ALA A 174 -6.33 11.74 -2.07
C ALA A 174 -6.48 12.84 -3.12
N ARG A 175 -7.22 12.58 -4.21
CA ARG A 175 -7.53 13.59 -5.23
C ARG A 175 -8.25 14.80 -4.67
N ARG A 176 -9.23 14.61 -3.78
CA ARG A 176 -9.96 15.72 -3.15
C ARG A 176 -9.05 16.57 -2.28
N ILE A 177 -8.24 15.95 -1.41
CA ILE A 177 -7.25 16.65 -0.56
C ILE A 177 -6.29 17.47 -1.43
N ARG A 178 -5.80 16.87 -2.51
CA ARG A 178 -4.83 17.49 -3.43
C ARG A 178 -5.42 18.66 -4.23
N ARG A 179 -6.68 18.58 -4.64
CA ARG A 179 -7.39 19.69 -5.30
C ARG A 179 -7.71 20.83 -4.35
N ALA A 180 -7.96 20.52 -3.07
CA ALA A 180 -8.26 21.51 -2.04
C ALA A 180 -7.00 22.21 -1.47
N ALA A 181 -5.81 21.64 -1.67
CA ALA A 181 -4.57 22.25 -1.21
C ALA A 181 -4.19 23.46 -2.10
N PRO A 182 -4.20 24.71 -1.60
CA PRO A 182 -3.72 25.85 -2.37
C PRO A 182 -2.23 25.67 -2.70
N ALA A 183 -1.83 26.09 -3.89
CA ALA A 183 -0.43 26.09 -4.33
C ALA A 183 0.42 26.97 -3.39
N ARG A 184 0.93 26.39 -2.30
CA ARG A 184 1.83 27.06 -1.37
C ARG A 184 3.26 26.73 -1.76
N TRP A 185 3.89 27.65 -2.47
CA TRP A 185 5.26 28.14 -2.22
C TRP A 185 5.41 29.48 -2.98
N PRO A 186 5.59 30.62 -2.29
CA PRO A 186 6.08 31.81 -2.97
C PRO A 186 7.49 31.49 -3.46
N ARG A 187 7.72 31.61 -4.77
CA ARG A 187 9.08 31.63 -5.32
C ARG A 187 9.75 32.85 -4.71
N ILE A 188 10.61 32.66 -3.72
CA ILE A 188 11.56 33.70 -3.32
C ILE A 188 12.40 33.95 -4.57
N ARG A 189 12.09 35.03 -5.30
CA ARG A 189 13.01 35.60 -6.27
C ARG A 189 14.22 36.02 -5.45
N ALA A 190 15.31 35.27 -5.54
CA ALA A 190 16.60 35.78 -5.15
C ALA A 190 16.82 37.08 -5.94
N LEU A 191 16.75 38.21 -5.24
CA LEU A 191 17.14 39.50 -5.76
C LEU A 191 18.65 39.41 -5.97
N VAL A 192 19.09 39.01 -7.17
CA VAL A 192 20.48 39.13 -7.57
C VAL A 192 20.73 40.63 -7.73
N LEU A 193 21.27 41.24 -6.67
CA LEU A 193 21.82 42.58 -6.73
C LEU A 193 23.10 42.50 -7.57
N VAL A 194 23.01 42.82 -8.86
CA VAL A 194 24.17 43.01 -9.72
C VAL A 194 24.79 44.37 -9.37
N PRO A 195 26.04 44.46 -8.91
CA PRO A 195 26.70 45.74 -8.75
C PRO A 195 27.02 46.31 -10.15
N ARG A 196 26.57 47.54 -10.42
CA ARG A 196 27.03 48.30 -11.59
C ARG A 196 28.53 48.58 -11.44
N ALA A 197 29.32 48.18 -12.42
CA ALA A 197 30.70 48.63 -12.56
C ALA A 197 30.72 50.15 -12.82
N ALA A 198 31.57 50.88 -12.08
CA ALA A 198 31.86 52.28 -12.34
C ALA A 198 32.86 52.41 -13.51
N PRO A 199 32.77 53.46 -14.34
CA PRO A 199 33.67 53.64 -15.47
C PRO A 199 35.05 54.13 -15.02
N ALA A 200 36.08 53.59 -15.68
CA ALA A 200 37.48 53.95 -15.50
C ALA A 200 37.76 55.44 -15.79
N ARG A 201 38.66 56.02 -15.01
CA ARG A 201 39.45 57.19 -15.38
C ARG A 201 40.92 56.85 -15.19
#